data_AF-A0A6S6R6X3-F1
#
_entry.id   AF-A0A6S6R6X3-F1
#
_cell.length_a   1.000
_cell.length_b   1.000
_cell.length_c   1.000
_cell.angle_alpha   90.00
_cell.angle_beta   90.00
_cell.angle_gamma   90.00
#
_symmetry.space_group_name_H-M   'P 1'
#
loop_
_entity.id
_entity.type
_entity.pdbx_description
1 polymer ?
#
loop_
_entity_poly.entity_id
_entity_poly.type
_entity_poly.pdbx_seq_one_letter_code
_entity_poly.pdbx_strand_id
1 'polypeptide(L)'
;MGELLRIDNVGYTYHSLEGETPALQNISFHVNDCEFLAIVGPSGCGKSTLLSLIAGLIVPDTGNIYINNKDVKASGKNIGYMLQKDHLLEWRSTLRNLTLGLEIQHKLADSSYILINDMLATYGLITFKNARPSELSGGMRQRAALIRTLLLEPDILLLDEPFSALDYQTRIEVSDDIWGIIRKEKKTAILITHDISEAIDTKILCEILP
;
A
#
# COMPACT_ATOMS: atom_id res chain seq x y z
N MET A 1 -10.92 15.51 -12.59
CA MET A 1 -10.15 14.83 -11.53
C MET A 1 -9.13 15.82 -11.03
N GLY A 2 -9.01 15.96 -9.71
CA GLY A 2 -8.06 16.87 -9.08
C GLY A 2 -6.80 16.12 -8.64
N GLU A 3 -5.73 16.87 -8.43
CA GLU A 3 -4.49 16.35 -7.86
C GLU A 3 -4.72 15.89 -6.41
N LEU A 4 -4.41 14.62 -6.12
CA LEU A 4 -4.53 14.04 -4.77
C LEU A 4 -3.19 14.08 -4.04
N LEU A 5 -2.10 13.68 -4.70
CA LEU A 5 -0.74 13.68 -4.16
C LEU A 5 0.16 14.53 -5.04
N ARG A 6 0.99 15.36 -4.43
CA ARG A 6 2.07 16.09 -5.09
C ARG A 6 3.36 15.96 -4.31
N ILE A 7 4.42 15.58 -5.01
CA ILE A 7 5.78 15.48 -4.50
C ILE A 7 6.60 16.52 -5.24
N ASP A 8 7.22 17.44 -4.51
CA ASP A 8 8.01 18.55 -5.06
C ASP A 8 9.46 18.49 -4.57
N ASN A 9 10.37 18.12 -5.48
CA ASN A 9 11.82 18.10 -5.32
C ASN A 9 12.28 17.41 -4.03
N VAL A 10 11.67 16.27 -3.72
CA VAL A 10 11.92 15.55 -2.47
C VAL A 10 13.28 14.86 -2.51
N GLY A 11 14.06 15.06 -1.45
CA GLY A 11 15.32 14.37 -1.20
C GLY A 11 15.38 13.81 0.22
N TYR A 12 16.07 12.69 0.36
CA TYR A 12 16.27 12.04 1.66
C TYR A 12 17.58 11.25 1.70
N THR A 13 18.29 11.40 2.81
CA THR A 13 19.57 10.77 3.10
C THR A 13 19.51 10.02 4.44
N TYR A 14 19.94 8.76 4.45
CA TYR A 14 20.11 8.03 5.70
C TYR A 14 21.40 8.46 6.38
N HIS A 15 21.29 8.91 7.64
CA HIS A 15 22.43 9.23 8.47
C HIS A 15 22.74 8.06 9.41
N SER A 16 23.96 7.55 9.34
CA SER A 16 24.48 6.49 10.22
C SER A 16 25.80 6.91 10.84
N LEU A 17 26.27 6.17 11.87
CA LEU A 17 27.60 6.39 12.45
C LEU A 17 28.74 6.18 11.43
N GLU A 18 28.48 5.41 10.37
CA GLU A 18 29.45 5.06 9.33
C GLU A 18 29.44 6.07 8.16
N GLY A 19 28.49 7.00 8.14
CA GLY A 19 28.37 8.05 7.12
C GLY A 19 26.94 8.31 6.66
N GLU A 20 26.84 9.13 5.61
CA GLU A 20 25.58 9.52 4.97
C GLU A 20 25.38 8.74 3.67
N THR A 21 24.21 8.12 3.51
CA THR A 21 23.85 7.37 2.32
C THR A 21 22.63 8.03 1.66
N PRO A 22 22.79 8.75 0.54
CA PRO A 22 21.68 9.38 -0.16
C PRO A 22 20.74 8.29 -0.71
N ALA A 23 19.46 8.39 -0.37
CA ALA A 23 18.44 7.41 -0.80
C ALA A 23 17.56 7.94 -1.93
N LEU A 24 17.24 9.24 -1.91
CA LEU A 24 16.38 9.91 -2.89
C LEU A 24 16.93 11.30 -3.18
N GLN A 25 16.93 11.71 -4.45
CA GLN A 25 17.38 13.02 -4.88
C GLN A 25 16.39 13.63 -5.87
N ASN A 26 15.90 14.82 -5.55
CA ASN A 26 15.11 15.67 -6.44
C ASN A 26 13.90 14.98 -7.11
N ILE A 27 13.15 14.19 -6.34
CA ILE A 27 11.98 13.47 -6.86
C ILE A 27 10.79 14.42 -6.95
N SER A 28 10.18 14.51 -8.14
CA SER A 28 9.02 15.36 -8.41
C SER A 28 7.99 14.64 -9.27
N PHE A 29 6.77 14.47 -8.75
CA PHE A 29 5.63 13.96 -9.52
C PHE A 29 4.30 14.25 -8.82
N HIS A 30 3.20 14.04 -9.52
CA HIS A 30 1.85 14.13 -8.96
C HIS A 30 0.99 12.92 -9.35
N VAL A 31 0.00 12.64 -8.50
CA VAL A 31 -1.00 11.59 -8.69
C VAL A 31 -2.38 12.19 -8.47
N ASN A 32 -3.26 12.02 -9.44
CA ASN A 32 -4.63 12.48 -9.39
C ASN A 32 -5.50 11.52 -8.57
N ASP A 33 -6.67 12.01 -8.18
CA ASP A 33 -7.70 11.17 -7.57
C ASP A 33 -8.13 10.03 -8.50
N CYS A 34 -8.31 8.84 -7.95
CA CYS A 34 -8.58 7.57 -8.64
C CYS A 34 -7.50 7.16 -9.68
N GLU A 35 -6.27 7.66 -9.55
CA GLU A 35 -5.14 7.29 -10.41
C GLU A 35 -4.33 6.13 -9.82
N PHE A 36 -3.78 5.31 -10.72
CA PHE A 36 -2.87 4.22 -10.39
C PHE A 36 -1.49 4.56 -10.90
N LEU A 37 -0.54 4.71 -9.98
CA LEU A 37 0.86 4.96 -10.29
C LEU A 37 1.68 3.73 -9.90
N ALA A 38 2.41 3.15 -10.85
CA ALA A 38 3.45 2.17 -10.56
C ALA A 38 4.82 2.83 -10.61
N ILE A 39 5.62 2.58 -9.58
CA ILE A 39 7.01 3.03 -9.45
C ILE A 39 7.88 1.78 -9.55
N VAL A 40 8.68 1.73 -10.60
CA VAL A 40 9.52 0.57 -10.92
C VAL A 40 10.99 0.93 -10.82
N GLY A 41 11.78 0.07 -10.17
CA GLY A 41 13.23 0.25 -10.07
C GLY A 41 13.93 -0.91 -9.37
N PRO A 42 15.26 -1.02 -9.52
CA PRO A 42 16.04 -2.10 -8.91
C PRO A 42 15.97 -2.07 -7.38
N SER A 43 16.29 -3.20 -6.74
CA SER A 43 16.37 -3.26 -5.28
C SER A 43 17.39 -2.24 -4.75
N GLY A 44 17.02 -1.52 -3.69
CA GLY A 44 17.89 -0.51 -3.06
C GLY A 44 17.83 0.89 -3.66
N CYS A 45 17.02 1.17 -4.70
CA CYS A 45 16.92 2.51 -5.29
C CYS A 45 16.10 3.53 -4.47
N GLY A 46 15.73 3.25 -3.21
CA GLY A 46 14.98 4.21 -2.38
C GLY A 46 13.46 4.16 -2.51
N LYS A 47 12.91 3.19 -3.24
CA LYS A 47 11.46 2.90 -3.37
C LYS A 47 10.69 2.90 -2.03
N SER A 48 11.02 1.99 -1.11
CA SER A 48 10.32 1.90 0.18
C SER A 48 10.56 3.15 1.07
N THR A 49 11.69 3.85 0.88
CA THR A 49 11.94 5.17 1.49
C THR A 49 10.91 6.18 0.99
N LEU A 50 10.62 6.20 -0.31
CA LEU A 50 9.62 7.10 -0.89
C LEU A 50 8.22 6.83 -0.33
N LEU A 51 7.79 5.56 -0.22
CA LEU A 51 6.50 5.25 0.43
C LEU A 51 6.48 5.67 1.90
N SER A 52 7.59 5.50 2.63
CA SER A 52 7.69 5.92 4.02
C SER A 52 7.58 7.43 4.19
N LEU A 53 8.12 8.21 3.23
CA LEU A 53 7.96 9.66 3.18
C LEU A 53 6.50 10.05 2.86
N ILE A 54 5.88 9.42 1.87
CA ILE A 54 4.47 9.67 1.51
C ILE A 54 3.54 9.31 2.67
N ALA A 55 3.82 8.22 3.38
CA ALA A 55 3.08 7.78 4.56
C ALA A 55 3.29 8.68 5.79
N GLY A 56 4.26 9.61 5.74
CA GLY A 56 4.63 10.47 6.86
C GLY A 56 5.34 9.74 8.00
N LEU A 57 5.88 8.54 7.74
CA LEU A 57 6.66 7.76 8.72
C LEU A 57 8.05 8.36 8.94
N ILE A 58 8.60 8.99 7.89
CA ILE A 58 9.85 9.76 7.92
C ILE A 58 9.62 11.12 7.26
N VAL A 59 10.51 12.08 7.52
CA VAL A 59 10.41 13.46 7.03
C VAL A 59 11.50 13.66 5.96
N PRO A 60 11.19 14.29 4.82
CA PRO A 60 12.20 14.58 3.80
C PRO A 60 13.21 15.61 4.30
N ASP A 61 14.46 15.52 3.83
CA ASP A 61 15.50 16.52 4.12
C ASP A 61 15.32 17.77 3.26
N THR A 62 14.83 17.58 2.03
CA THR A 62 14.54 18.64 1.07
C THR A 62 13.22 18.37 0.35
N GLY A 63 12.61 19.43 -0.17
CA GLY A 63 11.33 19.34 -0.87
C GLY A 63 10.13 19.18 0.06
N ASN A 64 8.95 18.98 -0.53
CA ASN A 64 7.70 18.87 0.22
C ASN A 64 6.77 17.82 -0.41
N ILE A 65 5.92 17.22 0.42
CA ILE A 65 4.88 16.28 -0.01
C ILE A 65 3.54 16.85 0.43
N TYR A 66 2.59 16.90 -0.51
CA TYR A 66 1.25 17.41 -0.29
C TYR A 66 0.20 16.37 -0.64
N ILE A 67 -0.80 16.22 0.22
CA ILE A 67 -2.01 15.44 -0.01
C ILE A 67 -3.21 16.39 0.03
N ASN A 68 -3.99 16.47 -1.07
CA ASN A 68 -5.06 17.46 -1.27
C ASN A 68 -4.61 18.90 -0.97
N ASN A 69 -3.44 19.30 -1.50
CA ASN A 69 -2.85 20.62 -1.29
C ASN A 69 -2.54 20.98 0.18
N LYS A 70 -2.49 19.99 1.08
CA LYS A 70 -2.05 20.15 2.46
C LYS A 70 -0.80 19.32 2.68
N ASP A 71 0.11 19.79 3.54
CA ASP A 71 1.25 18.98 4.00
C ASP A 71 0.76 17.61 4.52
N VAL A 72 1.51 16.53 4.25
CA VAL A 72 1.19 15.17 4.71
C VAL A 72 0.76 15.16 6.19
N LYS A 73 1.50 15.86 7.07
CA LYS A 73 1.20 15.92 8.51
C LYS A 73 -0.10 16.63 8.84
N ALA A 74 -0.49 17.61 8.02
CA ALA A 74 -1.69 18.43 8.21
C ALA A 74 -2.90 17.94 7.39
N SER A 75 -2.71 16.96 6.51
CA SER A 75 -3.74 16.50 5.57
C SER A 75 -4.94 15.86 6.28
N GLY A 76 -4.72 15.22 7.43
CA GLY A 76 -5.74 14.47 8.17
C GLY A 76 -6.35 13.31 7.37
N LYS A 77 -5.77 12.97 6.22
CA LYS A 77 -6.21 11.95 5.28
C LYS A 77 -5.69 10.58 5.72
N ASN A 78 -6.46 9.54 5.42
CA ASN A 78 -6.14 8.19 5.87
C ASN A 78 -5.30 7.48 4.80
N ILE A 79 -4.04 7.21 5.11
CA ILE A 79 -3.12 6.51 4.22
C ILE A 79 -3.16 5.02 4.57
N GLY A 80 -3.50 4.18 3.60
CA GLY A 80 -3.42 2.73 3.75
C GLY A 80 -2.08 2.23 3.27
N TYR A 81 -1.25 1.69 4.15
CA TYR A 81 0.05 1.11 3.78
C TYR A 81 -0.03 -0.42 3.86
N MET A 82 0.08 -1.08 2.71
CA MET A 82 0.31 -2.52 2.60
C MET A 82 1.79 -2.82 2.37
N LEU A 83 2.42 -3.41 3.37
CA LEU A 83 3.85 -3.79 3.34
C LEU A 83 4.07 -5.05 2.50
N GLN A 84 5.33 -5.29 2.13
CA GLN A 84 5.77 -6.46 1.36
C GLN A 84 5.37 -7.80 1.98
N LYS A 85 5.45 -7.90 3.32
CA LYS A 85 4.93 -9.04 4.08
C LYS A 85 3.51 -8.73 4.54
N ASP A 86 2.64 -9.73 4.50
CA ASP A 86 1.23 -9.58 4.91
C ASP A 86 1.08 -9.14 6.39
N HIS A 87 2.05 -9.50 7.24
CA HIS A 87 2.07 -9.19 8.67
C HIS A 87 0.72 -9.49 9.35
N LEU A 88 0.06 -10.57 8.94
CA LEU A 88 -1.09 -11.09 9.67
C LEU A 88 -0.60 -11.71 10.97
N LEU A 89 -1.32 -11.46 12.06
CA LEU A 89 -0.99 -11.96 13.38
C LEU A 89 -1.42 -13.43 13.49
N GLU A 90 -0.45 -14.34 13.64
CA GLU A 90 -0.65 -15.80 13.64
C GLU A 90 -1.61 -16.30 14.74
N TRP A 91 -1.70 -15.57 15.85
CA TRP A 91 -2.61 -15.89 16.96
C TRP A 91 -4.03 -15.36 16.77
N ARG A 92 -4.31 -14.66 15.67
CA ARG A 92 -5.63 -14.15 15.31
C ARG A 92 -6.17 -14.88 14.08
N SER A 93 -7.49 -15.05 14.03
CA SER A 93 -8.15 -15.51 12.80
C SER A 93 -8.10 -14.44 11.71
N THR A 94 -8.41 -14.80 10.46
CA THR A 94 -8.56 -13.87 9.34
C THR A 94 -9.49 -12.70 9.70
N LEU A 95 -10.69 -12.99 10.22
CA LEU A 95 -11.64 -11.97 10.67
C LEU A 95 -11.03 -11.02 11.72
N ARG A 96 -10.30 -11.56 12.70
CA ARG A 96 -9.68 -10.75 13.76
C ARG A 96 -8.46 -9.96 13.29
N ASN A 97 -7.81 -10.41 12.21
CA ASN A 97 -6.77 -9.63 11.54
C ASN A 97 -7.37 -8.46 10.76
N LEU A 98 -8.49 -8.70 10.09
CA LEU A 98 -9.24 -7.68 9.34
C LEU A 98 -9.78 -6.57 10.27
N THR A 99 -10.28 -6.93 11.45
CA THR A 99 -10.85 -5.97 12.42
C THR A 99 -9.78 -5.17 13.18
N LEU A 100 -8.51 -5.56 13.12
CA LEU A 100 -7.45 -5.03 13.99
C LEU A 100 -7.33 -3.49 13.93
N GLY A 101 -7.34 -2.91 12.73
CA GLY A 101 -7.24 -1.45 12.59
C GLY A 101 -8.43 -0.71 13.20
N LEU A 102 -9.64 -1.25 13.03
CA LEU A 102 -10.87 -0.70 13.61
C LEU A 102 -10.89 -0.82 15.14
N GLU A 103 -10.37 -1.92 15.69
CA GLU A 103 -10.20 -2.11 17.13
C GLU A 103 -9.27 -1.05 17.73
N ILE A 104 -8.10 -0.84 17.11
CA ILE A 104 -7.08 0.14 17.55
C ILE A 104 -7.64 1.56 17.51
N GLN A 105 -8.43 1.90 16.49
CA GLN A 105 -9.07 3.22 16.38
C GLN A 105 -10.35 3.36 17.22
N HIS A 106 -10.74 2.32 17.98
CA HIS A 106 -12.01 2.26 18.71
C HIS A 106 -13.25 2.52 17.83
N LYS A 107 -13.21 2.09 16.56
CA LYS A 107 -14.26 2.25 15.54
C LYS A 107 -14.97 0.94 15.18
N LEU A 108 -14.60 -0.18 15.80
CA LEU A 108 -15.24 -1.46 15.53
C LEU A 108 -16.70 -1.44 16.00
N ALA A 109 -17.63 -1.68 15.08
CA ALA A 109 -19.07 -1.73 15.33
C ALA A 109 -19.72 -2.92 14.63
N ASP A 110 -20.98 -3.23 14.97
CA ASP A 110 -21.73 -4.33 14.35
C ASP A 110 -21.86 -4.14 12.83
N SER A 111 -21.99 -2.89 12.36
CA SER A 111 -21.99 -2.55 10.94
C SER A 111 -20.68 -2.88 10.23
N SER A 112 -19.54 -2.85 10.94
CA SER A 112 -18.24 -3.23 10.37
C SER A 112 -18.25 -4.70 9.92
N TYR A 113 -18.90 -5.58 10.66
CA TYR A 113 -18.98 -7.00 10.30
C TYR A 113 -19.79 -7.25 9.03
N ILE A 114 -20.75 -6.39 8.70
CA ILE A 114 -21.49 -6.47 7.44
C ILE A 114 -20.53 -6.19 6.28
N LEU A 115 -19.79 -5.08 6.35
CA LEU A 115 -18.78 -4.72 5.35
C LEU A 115 -17.69 -5.78 5.22
N ILE A 116 -17.17 -6.28 6.35
CA ILE A 116 -16.12 -7.31 6.35
C ILE A 116 -16.60 -8.60 5.68
N ASN A 117 -17.81 -9.05 5.99
CA ASN A 117 -18.36 -10.26 5.37
C ASN A 117 -18.60 -10.06 3.87
N ASP A 118 -19.04 -8.88 3.43
CA ASP A 118 -19.20 -8.55 2.02
C ASP A 118 -17.86 -8.57 1.27
N MET A 119 -16.81 -7.95 1.83
CA MET A 119 -15.46 -7.98 1.26
C MET A 119 -14.89 -9.42 1.24
N LEU A 120 -15.03 -10.16 2.33
CA LEU A 120 -14.62 -11.56 2.40
C LEU A 120 -15.33 -12.43 1.36
N ALA A 121 -16.62 -12.20 1.10
CA ALA A 121 -17.37 -12.91 0.07
C ALA A 121 -16.91 -12.49 -1.33
N THR A 122 -16.79 -11.19 -1.57
CA THR A 122 -16.35 -10.61 -2.85
C THR A 122 -14.98 -11.14 -3.27
N TYR A 123 -14.05 -11.32 -2.32
CA TYR A 123 -12.66 -11.71 -2.61
C TYR A 123 -12.35 -13.19 -2.27
N GLY A 124 -13.40 -14.00 -2.10
CA GLY A 124 -13.28 -15.46 -1.99
C GLY A 124 -12.63 -15.97 -0.70
N LEU A 125 -12.73 -15.22 0.39
CA LEU A 125 -12.15 -15.56 1.70
C LEU A 125 -13.21 -15.89 2.78
N ILE A 126 -14.50 -15.83 2.47
CA ILE A 126 -15.59 -15.99 3.45
C ILE A 126 -15.54 -17.34 4.19
N THR A 127 -15.18 -18.43 3.50
CA THR A 127 -15.02 -19.77 4.09
C THR A 127 -13.83 -19.85 5.05
N PHE A 128 -12.87 -18.94 4.93
CA PHE A 128 -11.64 -18.85 5.72
C PHE A 128 -11.67 -17.75 6.77
N LYS A 129 -12.84 -17.16 7.05
CA LYS A 129 -12.99 -16.08 8.04
C LYS A 129 -12.45 -16.45 9.43
N ASN A 130 -12.54 -17.73 9.80
CA ASN A 130 -12.10 -18.25 11.11
C ASN A 130 -10.73 -18.93 11.06
N ALA A 131 -10.15 -19.09 9.88
CA ALA A 131 -8.82 -19.68 9.70
C ALA A 131 -7.74 -18.76 10.26
N ARG A 132 -6.61 -19.34 10.67
CA ARG A 132 -5.38 -18.64 11.04
C ARG A 132 -4.50 -18.40 9.80
N PRO A 133 -3.57 -17.43 9.83
CA PRO A 133 -2.72 -17.13 8.68
C PRO A 133 -1.95 -18.34 8.14
N SER A 134 -1.47 -19.22 9.04
CA SER A 134 -0.84 -20.50 8.69
C SER A 134 -1.72 -21.46 7.85
N GLU A 135 -3.04 -21.29 7.87
CA GLU A 135 -4.01 -22.11 7.13
C GLU A 135 -4.41 -21.48 5.79
N LEU A 136 -3.89 -20.30 5.47
CA LEU A 136 -4.14 -19.57 4.23
C LEU A 136 -3.01 -19.78 3.23
N SER A 137 -3.33 -19.85 1.93
CA SER A 137 -2.31 -19.76 0.88
C SER A 137 -1.66 -18.37 0.86
N GLY A 138 -0.52 -18.22 0.20
CA GLY A 138 0.16 -16.92 0.06
C GLY A 138 -0.75 -15.84 -0.53
N GLY A 139 -1.45 -16.15 -1.63
CA GLY A 139 -2.41 -15.22 -2.24
C GLY A 139 -3.59 -14.87 -1.33
N MET A 140 -4.07 -15.83 -0.54
CA MET A 140 -5.15 -15.58 0.43
C MET A 140 -4.70 -14.66 1.57
N ARG A 141 -3.45 -14.80 2.04
CA ARG A 141 -2.88 -13.86 3.02
C ARG A 141 -2.74 -12.46 2.45
N GLN A 142 -2.31 -12.32 1.20
CA GLN A 142 -2.21 -11.01 0.55
C GLN A 142 -3.58 -10.35 0.37
N ARG A 143 -4.60 -11.11 -0.08
CA ARG A 143 -5.98 -10.62 -0.14
C ARG A 143 -6.48 -10.20 1.25
N ALA A 144 -6.24 -10.98 2.29
CA ALA A 144 -6.64 -10.61 3.65
C ALA A 144 -5.92 -9.33 4.15
N ALA A 145 -4.63 -9.18 3.85
CA ALA A 145 -3.87 -7.97 4.17
C ALA A 145 -4.39 -6.73 3.42
N LEU A 146 -4.75 -6.86 2.14
CA LEU A 146 -5.36 -5.77 1.37
C LEU A 146 -6.71 -5.37 1.95
N ILE A 147 -7.60 -6.33 2.23
CA ILE A 147 -8.91 -6.03 2.82
C ILE A 147 -8.74 -5.33 4.18
N ARG A 148 -7.79 -5.79 5.02
CA ARG A 148 -7.48 -5.13 6.30
C ARG A 148 -7.13 -3.65 6.10
N THR A 149 -6.35 -3.35 5.07
CA THR A 149 -5.97 -1.97 4.73
C THR A 149 -7.16 -1.16 4.20
N LEU A 150 -7.99 -1.76 3.34
CA LEU A 150 -9.17 -1.11 2.75
C LEU A 150 -10.29 -0.82 3.76
N LEU A 151 -10.46 -1.66 4.78
CA LEU A 151 -11.48 -1.49 5.83
C LEU A 151 -11.35 -0.21 6.64
N LEU A 152 -10.18 0.43 6.61
CA LEU A 152 -9.96 1.75 7.21
C LEU A 152 -10.41 2.89 6.29
N GLU A 153 -10.92 2.57 5.10
CA GLU A 153 -11.35 3.54 4.08
C GLU A 153 -10.24 4.55 3.72
N PRO A 154 -9.03 4.08 3.33
CA PRO A 154 -7.94 4.98 2.98
C PRO A 154 -8.28 5.80 1.74
N ASP A 155 -7.77 7.03 1.69
CA ASP A 155 -7.86 7.90 0.51
C ASP A 155 -6.80 7.53 -0.54
N ILE A 156 -5.65 7.07 -0.07
CA ILE A 156 -4.52 6.61 -0.89
C ILE A 156 -3.99 5.28 -0.35
N LEU A 157 -3.78 4.34 -1.25
CA LEU A 157 -3.17 3.04 -0.96
C LEU A 157 -1.71 3.05 -1.41
N LEU A 158 -0.81 2.71 -0.49
CA LEU A 158 0.60 2.49 -0.76
C LEU A 158 0.86 0.98 -0.70
N LEU A 159 1.35 0.42 -1.79
CA LEU A 159 1.60 -1.02 -1.94
C LEU A 159 3.10 -1.23 -2.17
N ASP A 160 3.78 -1.80 -1.17
CA ASP A 160 5.23 -2.00 -1.20
C ASP A 160 5.54 -3.45 -1.55
N GLU A 161 5.79 -3.73 -2.83
CA GLU A 161 6.07 -5.08 -3.35
C GLU A 161 5.09 -6.17 -2.85
N PRO A 162 3.77 -5.96 -2.93
CA PRO A 162 2.77 -6.84 -2.31
C PRO A 162 2.78 -8.27 -2.86
N PHE A 163 3.41 -8.52 -4.01
CA PHE A 163 3.42 -9.82 -4.68
C PHE A 163 4.78 -10.52 -4.70
N SER A 164 5.83 -9.92 -4.12
CA SER A 164 7.20 -10.44 -4.26
C SER A 164 7.41 -11.82 -3.65
N ALA A 165 6.61 -12.17 -2.64
CA ALA A 165 6.70 -13.46 -1.94
C ALA A 165 5.94 -14.60 -2.64
N LEU A 166 5.28 -14.33 -3.77
CA LEU A 166 4.50 -15.30 -4.53
C LEU A 166 5.33 -15.87 -5.69
N ASP A 167 5.09 -17.14 -6.01
CA ASP A 167 5.57 -17.75 -7.24
C ASP A 167 4.94 -17.08 -8.46
N TYR A 168 5.56 -17.25 -9.62
CA TYR A 168 5.19 -16.51 -10.83
C TYR A 168 3.72 -16.69 -11.27
N GLN A 169 3.18 -17.92 -11.19
CA GLN A 169 1.79 -18.17 -11.60
C GLN A 169 0.81 -17.54 -10.61
N THR A 170 1.00 -17.80 -9.31
CA THR A 170 0.17 -17.22 -8.25
C THR A 170 0.24 -15.69 -8.26
N ARG A 171 1.41 -15.12 -8.58
CA ARG A 171 1.63 -13.67 -8.65
C ARG A 171 0.70 -13.01 -9.66
N ILE A 172 0.63 -13.53 -10.89
CA ILE A 172 -0.21 -12.96 -11.95
C ILE A 172 -1.69 -12.99 -11.54
N GLU A 173 -2.16 -14.13 -11.05
CA GLU A 173 -3.56 -14.29 -10.60
C GLU A 173 -3.89 -13.33 -9.46
N VAL A 174 -3.01 -13.24 -8.45
CA VAL A 174 -3.23 -12.38 -7.28
C VAL A 174 -3.08 -10.90 -7.64
N SER A 175 -2.19 -10.54 -8.57
CA SER A 175 -2.09 -9.15 -9.03
C SER A 175 -3.34 -8.71 -9.75
N ASP A 176 -3.87 -9.53 -10.66
CA ASP A 176 -5.10 -9.22 -11.39
C ASP A 176 -6.30 -9.09 -10.43
N ASP A 177 -6.39 -9.99 -9.45
CA ASP A 177 -7.37 -9.89 -8.37
C ASP A 177 -7.25 -8.54 -7.66
N ILE A 178 -6.08 -8.22 -7.09
CA ILE A 178 -5.84 -6.98 -6.33
C ILE A 178 -6.14 -5.74 -7.19
N TRP A 179 -5.77 -5.73 -8.46
CA TRP A 179 -6.10 -4.63 -9.36
C TRP A 179 -7.60 -4.48 -9.57
N GLY A 180 -8.31 -5.60 -9.74
CA GLY A 180 -9.77 -5.63 -9.79
C GLY A 180 -10.39 -5.03 -8.53
N ILE A 181 -9.87 -5.37 -7.35
CA ILE A 181 -10.30 -4.83 -6.06
C ILE A 181 -10.16 -3.31 -6.03
N ILE A 182 -8.95 -2.79 -6.26
CA ILE A 182 -8.68 -1.37 -6.08
C ILE A 182 -9.45 -0.53 -7.12
N ARG A 183 -9.59 -1.03 -8.36
CA ARG A 183 -10.40 -0.37 -9.41
C ARG A 183 -11.88 -0.33 -9.04
N LYS A 184 -12.42 -1.42 -8.49
CA LYS A 184 -13.82 -1.48 -8.02
C LYS A 184 -14.07 -0.48 -6.89
N GLU A 185 -13.14 -0.37 -5.95
CA GLU A 185 -13.21 0.57 -4.82
C GLU A 185 -12.87 2.03 -5.19
N LYS A 186 -12.49 2.29 -6.46
CA LYS A 186 -12.11 3.61 -6.98
C LYS A 186 -11.09 4.33 -6.11
N LYS A 187 -10.07 3.60 -5.64
CA LYS A 187 -9.02 4.16 -4.78
C LYS A 187 -7.84 4.62 -5.62
N THR A 188 -7.19 5.71 -5.20
CA THR A 188 -5.86 6.06 -5.69
C THR A 188 -4.85 5.09 -5.09
N ALA A 189 -3.97 4.54 -5.93
CA ALA A 189 -2.95 3.60 -5.48
C ALA A 189 -1.57 3.92 -6.05
N ILE A 190 -0.56 3.77 -5.20
CA ILE A 190 0.86 3.82 -5.57
C ILE A 190 1.44 2.44 -5.30
N LEU A 191 1.83 1.78 -6.37
CA LEU A 191 2.53 0.51 -6.34
C LEU A 191 4.02 0.74 -6.45
N ILE A 192 4.77 0.04 -5.61
CA ILE A 192 6.20 -0.15 -5.77
C ILE A 192 6.45 -1.59 -6.14
N THR A 193 7.22 -1.78 -7.22
CA THR A 193 7.62 -3.10 -7.69
C THR A 193 8.98 -3.05 -8.37
N HIS A 194 9.60 -4.21 -8.52
CA HIS A 194 10.78 -4.42 -9.36
C HIS A 194 10.42 -5.15 -10.67
N ASP A 195 9.17 -5.56 -10.85
CA ASP A 195 8.68 -6.31 -12.00
C ASP A 195 7.80 -5.41 -12.88
N ILE A 196 8.27 -5.12 -14.09
CA ILE A 196 7.53 -4.31 -15.08
C ILE A 196 6.20 -4.98 -15.45
N SER A 197 6.12 -6.31 -15.36
CA SER A 197 4.91 -7.07 -15.69
C SER A 197 3.73 -6.69 -14.79
N GLU A 198 4.00 -6.32 -13.54
CA GLU A 198 2.98 -5.87 -12.59
C GLU A 198 2.46 -4.45 -12.89
N ALA A 199 3.17 -3.71 -13.75
CA ALA A 199 2.91 -2.30 -14.06
C ALA A 199 2.25 -2.07 -15.44
N ILE A 200 2.10 -3.11 -16.26
CA ILE A 200 1.68 -3.02 -17.68
C ILE A 200 0.36 -2.28 -17.88
N ASP A 201 -0.60 -2.44 -16.95
CA ASP A 201 -1.94 -1.85 -17.03
C ASP A 201 -2.09 -0.54 -16.21
N THR A 202 -0.98 0.13 -15.87
CA THR A 202 -0.98 1.33 -15.01
C THR A 202 -0.13 2.44 -15.61
N LYS A 203 -0.30 3.68 -15.11
CA LYS A 203 0.66 4.73 -15.44
C LYS A 203 1.98 4.41 -14.74
N ILE A 204 3.02 4.20 -15.52
CA ILE A 204 4.34 3.84 -15.02
C ILE A 204 5.21 5.09 -14.88
N LEU A 205 5.75 5.31 -13.69
CA LEU A 205 6.87 6.21 -13.45
C LEU A 205 8.15 5.37 -13.32
N CYS A 206 8.98 5.41 -14.36
CA CYS A 206 10.21 4.59 -14.46
C CYS A 206 11.46 5.21 -13.82
N GLU A 207 11.35 6.35 -13.13
CA GLU A 207 12.52 7.11 -12.68
C GLU A 207 12.59 7.17 -11.16
N ILE A 208 13.12 6.13 -10.54
CA ILE A 208 13.92 6.32 -9.32
C ILE A 208 15.31 5.76 -9.62
N LEU A 209 16.11 6.55 -10.33
CA LEU A 209 17.54 6.37 -10.44
C LEU A 209 18.21 7.29 -9.40
N PRO A 210 19.16 6.79 -8.59
CA PRO A 210 19.92 7.60 -7.65
C PRO A 210 20.83 8.63 -8.33
#